data_AF-S6HJW6-F1
#
_entry.id   AF-S6HJW6-F1
#
_cell.length_a   1.000
_cell.length_b   1.000
_cell.length_c   1.000
_cell.angle_alpha   90.00
_cell.angle_beta   90.00
_cell.angle_gamma   90.00
#
_symmetry.space_group_name_H-M   'P 1'
#
loop_
_entity.id
_entity.type
_entity.pdbx_description
1 polymer ?
#
loop_
_entity_poly.entity_id
_entity_poly.type
_entity_poly.pdbx_seq_one_letter_code
_entity_poly.pdbx_strand_id
1 'polypeptide(L)'
;MQTPIVAKTDPDILRVTVYVLNMSKAKQTFSVLSAAQSAALNGINEYRIAEILGDICLQPDGPNSIGRLTTIDQNYSHNIPGNWTLNAQAYFSYLSYLSVKNAEKANQTAKYSMWIAIAAFAISGISSLATLFN
;
A
#
# COMPACT_ATOMS: atom_id res chain seq x y z
N MET A 1 -8.09 -8.61 4.41
CA MET A 1 -7.77 -7.26 3.88
C MET A 1 -6.97 -7.39 2.59
N GLN A 2 -7.51 -6.96 1.45
CA GLN A 2 -6.77 -6.93 0.18
C GLN A 2 -5.69 -5.84 0.25
N THR A 3 -4.46 -6.17 -0.14
CA THR A 3 -3.40 -5.19 -0.38
C THR A 3 -3.54 -4.67 -1.82
N PRO A 4 -3.52 -3.34 -2.05
CA PRO A 4 -3.56 -2.81 -3.39
C PRO A 4 -2.28 -3.21 -4.14
N ILE A 5 -2.39 -3.38 -5.45
CA ILE A 5 -1.22 -3.51 -6.33
C ILE A 5 -0.48 -2.17 -6.28
N VAL A 6 0.81 -2.23 -5.95
CA VAL A 6 1.70 -1.07 -5.84
C VAL A 6 2.59 -1.04 -7.09
N ALA A 7 2.64 0.10 -7.77
CA ALA A 7 3.44 0.29 -8.96
C ALA A 7 4.92 0.46 -8.60
N LYS A 8 5.83 0.19 -9.55
CA LYS A 8 7.27 0.45 -9.36
C LYS A 8 7.58 1.94 -9.14
N THR A 9 6.71 2.82 -9.65
CA THR A 9 6.80 4.27 -9.51
C THR A 9 6.28 4.80 -8.17
N ASP A 10 5.63 3.95 -7.36
CA ASP A 10 5.16 4.36 -6.05
C ASP A 10 6.35 4.54 -5.09
N PRO A 11 6.21 5.38 -4.04
CA PRO A 11 7.28 5.62 -3.07
C PRO A 11 7.79 4.31 -2.43
N ASP A 12 9.11 4.23 -2.23
CA ASP A 12 9.76 3.05 -1.65
C ASP A 12 9.13 2.63 -0.32
N ILE A 13 8.80 3.59 0.54
CA ILE A 13 8.17 3.33 1.84
C ILE A 13 6.82 2.62 1.68
N LEU A 14 6.01 2.99 0.69
CA LEU A 14 4.73 2.33 0.42
C LEU A 14 4.95 0.92 -0.12
N ARG A 15 5.91 0.75 -1.03
CA ARG A 15 6.27 -0.56 -1.61
C ARG A 15 6.74 -1.53 -0.53
N VAL A 16 7.66 -1.11 0.34
CA VAL A 16 8.17 -1.90 1.46
C VAL A 16 7.07 -2.19 2.48
N THR A 17 6.22 -1.20 2.80
CA THR A 17 5.06 -1.41 3.71
C THR A 17 4.14 -2.51 3.21
N VAL A 18 3.77 -2.48 1.92
CA VAL A 18 2.91 -3.52 1.33
C VAL A 18 3.60 -4.87 1.26
N TYR A 19 4.91 -4.90 0.97
CA TYR A 19 5.70 -6.12 0.99
C TYR A 19 5.69 -6.77 2.38
N VAL A 20 5.99 -6.02 3.45
CA VAL A 20 5.93 -6.50 4.84
C VAL A 20 4.55 -7.06 5.17
N LEU A 21 3.47 -6.35 4.80
CA LEU A 21 2.10 -6.81 5.04
C LEU A 21 1.78 -8.11 4.32
N ASN A 22 2.24 -8.29 3.09
CA ASN A 22 2.02 -9.52 2.33
C ASN A 22 2.76 -10.70 2.96
N MET A 23 4.03 -10.52 3.32
CA MET A 23 4.85 -11.55 3.97
C MET A 23 4.30 -11.92 5.34
N SER A 24 3.94 -10.94 6.16
CA SER A 24 3.33 -11.13 7.48
C SER A 24 2.00 -11.89 7.40
N LYS A 25 1.13 -11.54 6.45
CA LYS A 25 -0.13 -12.29 6.20
C LYS A 25 0.11 -13.74 5.78
N ALA A 26 1.14 -13.97 4.96
CA ALA A 26 1.55 -15.30 4.53
C ALA A 26 2.32 -16.07 5.61
N LYS A 27 2.62 -15.45 6.76
CA LYS A 27 3.50 -15.99 7.82
C LYS A 27 4.87 -16.40 7.28
N GLN A 28 5.39 -15.66 6.31
CA GLN A 28 6.69 -15.88 5.70
C GLN A 28 7.71 -14.92 6.29
N THR A 29 8.88 -15.46 6.63
CA THR A 29 10.05 -14.66 7.02
C THR A 29 10.81 -14.21 5.78
N PHE A 30 11.57 -13.13 5.92
CA PHE A 30 12.47 -12.66 4.88
C PHE A 30 13.62 -11.87 5.49
N SER A 31 14.72 -11.80 4.77
CA SER A 31 15.87 -10.94 5.08
C SER A 31 15.87 -9.69 4.19
N VAL A 32 16.63 -8.66 4.57
CA VAL A 32 16.82 -7.45 3.74
C VAL A 32 17.35 -7.84 2.36
N LEU A 33 18.31 -8.78 2.30
CA LEU A 33 18.87 -9.26 1.05
C LEU A 33 17.81 -9.94 0.16
N SER A 34 17.03 -10.87 0.73
CA SER A 34 15.98 -11.56 -0.04
C SER A 34 14.87 -10.59 -0.50
N ALA A 35 14.61 -9.54 0.29
CA ALA A 35 13.65 -8.50 -0.05
C ALA A 35 14.14 -7.67 -1.25
N ALA A 36 15.40 -7.24 -1.24
CA ALA A 36 16.02 -6.50 -2.34
C ALA A 36 16.07 -7.29 -3.66
N GLN A 37 16.24 -8.61 -3.57
CA GLN A 37 16.25 -9.51 -4.74
C GLN A 37 14.83 -9.87 -5.22
N SER A 38 13.79 -9.55 -4.46
CA SER A 38 12.41 -9.89 -4.82
C SER A 38 11.91 -9.05 -6.00
N ALA A 39 11.06 -9.66 -6.84
CA ALA A 39 10.43 -8.94 -7.95
C ALA A 39 9.57 -7.74 -7.46
N ALA A 40 9.01 -7.83 -6.26
CA ALA A 40 8.15 -6.78 -5.67
C ALA A 40 8.95 -5.51 -5.34
N LEU A 41 10.16 -5.65 -4.82
CA LEU A 41 11.01 -4.53 -4.42
C LEU A 41 12.16 -4.25 -5.40
N ASN A 42 12.12 -4.86 -6.59
CA ASN A 42 13.10 -4.64 -7.64
C ASN A 42 13.35 -3.14 -7.88
N GLY A 43 14.63 -2.76 -7.88
CA GLY A 43 15.09 -1.38 -8.04
C GLY A 43 15.23 -0.58 -6.73
N ILE A 44 14.91 -1.16 -5.57
CA ILE A 44 15.20 -0.57 -4.26
C ILE A 44 16.45 -1.24 -3.70
N ASN A 45 17.44 -0.43 -3.29
CA ASN A 45 18.69 -0.96 -2.73
C ASN A 45 18.49 -1.49 -1.30
N GLU A 46 19.38 -2.39 -0.87
CA GLU A 46 19.32 -3.02 0.46
C GLU A 46 19.38 -2.00 1.60
N TYR A 47 20.23 -0.97 1.49
CA TYR A 47 20.33 0.08 2.51
C TYR A 47 19.01 0.82 2.73
N ARG A 48 18.29 1.12 1.65
CA ARG A 48 17.00 1.80 1.68
C ARG A 48 15.91 0.92 2.24
N ILE A 49 15.93 -0.38 1.90
CA ILE A 49 15.03 -1.37 2.51
C ILE A 49 15.30 -1.49 4.01
N ALA A 50 16.57 -1.62 4.41
CA ALA A 50 16.97 -1.70 5.81
C ALA A 50 16.55 -0.46 6.62
N GLU A 51 16.77 0.74 6.07
CA GLU A 51 16.34 2.00 6.67
C GLU A 51 14.82 2.03 6.89
N ILE A 52 14.05 1.72 5.84
CA ILE A 52 12.58 1.73 5.92
C ILE A 52 12.09 0.67 6.92
N LEU A 53 12.62 -0.56 6.88
CA LEU A 53 12.25 -1.60 7.85
C LEU A 53 12.56 -1.16 9.28
N GLY A 54 13.68 -0.48 9.50
CA GLY A 54 14.05 0.07 10.81
C GLY A 54 13.05 1.09 11.35
N ASP A 55 12.43 1.87 10.46
CA ASP A 55 11.45 2.89 10.80
C ASP A 55 10.02 2.32 10.99
N ILE A 56 9.59 1.42 10.10
CA ILE A 56 8.17 1.03 10.01
C ILE A 56 7.82 -0.27 10.73
N CYS A 57 8.80 -1.07 11.16
CA CYS A 57 8.55 -2.39 11.75
C CYS A 57 8.68 -2.42 13.28
N LEU A 58 8.02 -3.41 13.88
CA LEU A 58 8.34 -3.88 15.22
C LEU A 58 9.60 -4.74 15.18
N GLN A 59 10.09 -5.08 16.37
CA GLN A 59 11.22 -6.00 16.57
C GLN A 59 10.89 -7.40 16.01
N PRO A 60 11.47 -7.82 14.86
CA PRO A 60 11.08 -9.05 14.19
C PRO A 60 11.35 -10.32 15.01
N ASP A 61 12.47 -10.39 15.73
CA ASP A 61 12.88 -11.58 16.50
C ASP A 61 13.24 -11.22 17.95
N GLY A 62 12.47 -10.33 18.57
CA GLY A 62 12.66 -9.88 19.95
C GLY A 62 13.62 -8.69 20.11
N PRO A 63 13.98 -8.30 21.35
CA PRO A 63 14.71 -7.06 21.63
C PRO A 63 15.98 -6.90 20.78
N ASN A 64 16.20 -5.69 20.26
CA ASN A 64 17.34 -5.29 19.43
C ASN A 64 17.49 -6.02 18.08
N SER A 65 16.49 -6.84 17.68
CA SER A 65 16.51 -7.56 16.42
C SER A 65 16.42 -6.64 15.19
N ILE A 66 15.77 -5.47 15.27
CA ILE A 66 15.75 -4.49 14.16
C ILE A 66 17.19 -4.14 13.78
N GLY A 67 17.93 -3.51 14.70
CA GLY A 67 19.29 -3.05 14.41
C GLY A 67 20.19 -4.18 13.92
N ARG A 68 20.10 -5.36 14.55
CA ARG A 68 20.85 -6.55 14.11
C ARG A 68 20.51 -6.96 12.68
N LEU A 69 19.23 -7.05 12.33
CA LEU A 69 18.76 -7.56 11.04
C LEU A 69 18.71 -6.50 9.93
N THR A 70 18.87 -5.22 10.25
CA THR A 70 18.99 -4.13 9.27
C THR A 70 20.42 -3.63 9.09
N THR A 71 21.38 -4.06 9.92
CA THR A 71 22.79 -3.65 9.76
C THR A 71 23.42 -4.33 8.55
N ILE A 72 23.94 -3.52 7.63
CA ILE A 72 24.67 -3.98 6.45
C ILE A 72 26.16 -3.79 6.72
N ASP A 73 26.80 -4.86 7.19
CA ASP A 73 28.22 -4.94 7.50
C ASP A 73 28.84 -6.26 6.99
N GLN A 74 30.12 -6.50 7.31
CA GLN A 74 30.84 -7.71 6.94
C GLN A 74 30.31 -8.99 7.63
N ASN A 75 29.42 -8.86 8.63
CA ASN A 75 28.84 -10.00 9.33
C ASN A 75 27.58 -10.54 8.63
N TYR A 76 27.12 -9.90 7.54
CA TYR A 76 25.99 -10.35 6.72
C TYR A 76 24.68 -10.57 7.51
N SER A 77 24.49 -9.85 8.62
CA SER A 77 23.30 -10.01 9.46
C SER A 77 22.00 -9.59 8.77
N HIS A 78 22.08 -8.67 7.81
CA HIS A 78 20.99 -8.27 6.90
C HIS A 78 20.48 -9.41 5.99
N ASN A 79 21.21 -10.52 5.88
CA ASN A 79 20.77 -11.72 5.17
C ASN A 79 20.04 -12.74 6.08
N ILE A 80 19.94 -12.47 7.39
CA ILE A 80 19.20 -13.34 8.30
C ILE A 80 17.70 -13.06 8.16
N PRO A 81 16.84 -14.08 7.92
CA PRO A 81 15.40 -13.88 7.85
C PRO A 81 14.80 -13.53 9.21
N GLY A 82 13.88 -12.57 9.25
CA GLY A 82 13.15 -12.17 10.45
C GLY A 82 11.64 -12.19 10.28
N ASN A 83 10.90 -12.22 11.40
CA ASN A 83 9.44 -12.16 11.42
C ASN A 83 8.93 -10.70 11.40
N TRP A 84 9.10 -10.04 10.25
CA TRP A 84 8.73 -8.63 10.11
C TRP A 84 7.23 -8.38 10.24
N THR A 85 6.88 -7.43 11.09
CA THR A 85 5.51 -6.92 11.25
C THR A 85 5.57 -5.41 11.39
N LEU A 86 4.60 -4.69 10.83
CA LEU A 86 4.53 -3.24 10.95
C LEU A 86 4.32 -2.81 12.42
N ASN A 87 4.90 -1.67 12.79
CA ASN A 87 4.53 -0.98 14.02
C ASN A 87 3.13 -0.35 13.88
N ALA A 88 2.55 0.04 15.02
CA ALA A 88 1.19 0.57 15.06
C ALA A 88 1.03 1.83 14.20
N GLN A 89 2.00 2.74 14.22
CA GLN A 89 1.96 3.99 13.46
C GLN A 89 1.95 3.73 11.94
N ALA A 90 2.86 2.89 11.45
CA ALA A 90 2.93 2.53 10.04
C ALA A 90 1.66 1.79 9.59
N TYR A 91 1.15 0.88 10.42
CA TYR A 91 -0.09 0.15 10.14
C TYR A 91 -1.30 1.10 10.02
N PHE A 92 -1.51 2.00 10.99
CA PHE A 92 -2.62 2.96 10.93
C PHE A 92 -2.46 3.96 9.79
N SER A 93 -1.24 4.43 9.52
CA SER A 93 -0.97 5.32 8.38
C SER A 93 -1.32 4.64 7.05
N TYR A 94 -1.01 3.35 6.92
CA TYR A 94 -1.40 2.56 5.75
C TYR A 94 -2.93 2.38 5.65
N LEU A 95 -3.64 2.18 6.76
CA LEU A 95 -5.11 2.15 6.76
C LEU A 95 -5.71 3.49 6.32
N SER A 96 -5.16 4.61 6.79
CA SER A 96 -5.57 5.94 6.37
C SER A 96 -5.35 6.18 4.88
N TYR A 97 -4.18 5.77 4.35
CA TYR A 97 -3.91 5.80 2.92
C TYR A 97 -4.97 5.01 2.12
N LEU A 98 -5.31 3.80 2.56
CA LEU A 98 -6.33 3.00 1.90
C LEU A 98 -7.73 3.64 1.97
N SER A 99 -8.07 4.26 3.11
CA SER A 99 -9.33 4.98 3.29
C SER A 99 -9.47 6.13 2.29
N VAL A 100 -8.43 6.96 2.17
CA VAL A 100 -8.40 8.07 1.20
C VAL A 100 -8.54 7.57 -0.24
N LYS A 101 -7.81 6.50 -0.60
CA LYS A 101 -7.88 5.91 -1.94
C LYS A 101 -9.28 5.37 -2.26
N ASN A 102 -9.95 4.75 -1.29
CA ASN A 102 -11.31 4.27 -1.46
C ASN A 102 -12.32 5.42 -1.55
N ALA A 103 -12.14 6.47 -0.75
CA ALA A 103 -12.97 7.67 -0.78
C ALA A 103 -12.83 8.40 -2.13
N GLU A 104 -11.63 8.50 -2.69
CA GLU A 104 -11.40 9.08 -4.01
C GLU A 104 -12.12 8.28 -5.10
N LYS A 105 -12.01 6.95 -5.09
CA LYS A 105 -12.74 6.08 -6.01
C LYS A 105 -14.26 6.27 -5.89
N ALA A 106 -14.78 6.30 -4.67
CA ALA A 106 -16.21 6.53 -4.42
C ALA A 106 -16.65 7.92 -4.92
N ASN A 107 -15.83 8.95 -4.71
CA ASN A 107 -16.09 10.30 -5.18
C ASN A 107 -16.12 10.38 -6.71
N GLN A 108 -15.19 9.71 -7.41
CA GLN A 108 -15.21 9.64 -8.87
C GLN A 108 -16.48 8.94 -9.39
N THR A 109 -16.87 7.81 -8.78
CA THR A 109 -18.14 7.15 -9.11
C THR A 109 -19.34 8.06 -8.87
N ALA A 110 -19.36 8.79 -7.73
CA ALA A 110 -20.44 9.73 -7.42
C ALA A 110 -20.53 10.86 -8.45
N LYS A 111 -19.40 11.40 -8.92
CA LYS A 111 -19.37 12.40 -10.00
C LYS A 111 -19.99 11.88 -11.30
N TYR A 112 -19.65 10.65 -11.71
CA TYR A 112 -20.25 10.05 -12.90
C TYR A 112 -21.76 9.82 -12.74
N SER A 113 -22.19 9.30 -11.58
CA SER A 113 -23.61 9.11 -11.29
C SER A 113 -24.38 10.44 -11.28
N MET A 114 -23.78 11.51 -10.75
CA MET A 114 -24.37 12.85 -10.78
C MET A 114 -24.53 13.36 -12.22
N TRP A 115 -23.53 13.16 -13.09
CA TRP A 115 -23.64 13.51 -14.51
C TRP A 115 -24.74 12.72 -15.23
N ILE A 116 -24.85 11.41 -14.97
CA ILE A 116 -25.92 10.57 -15.53
C ILE A 116 -27.28 11.06 -15.05
N ALA A 117 -27.42 11.39 -13.77
CA ALA A 117 -28.67 11.92 -13.22
C ALA A 117 -29.06 13.25 -13.88
N ILE A 118 -28.11 14.19 -14.04
CA ILE A 118 -28.34 15.47 -14.74
C ILE A 118 -28.81 15.22 -16.18
N ALA A 119 -28.14 14.33 -16.92
CA ALA A 119 -28.53 14.00 -18.29
C ALA A 119 -29.94 13.38 -18.36
N ALA A 120 -30.28 12.49 -17.43
CA ALA A 120 -31.60 11.86 -17.35
C ALA A 120 -32.71 12.90 -17.06
N PHE A 121 -32.46 13.86 -16.15
CA PHE A 121 -33.39 14.95 -15.89
C PHE A 121 -33.58 15.88 -17.09
N ALA A 122 -32.52 16.17 -17.84
CA ALA A 122 -32.62 16.98 -19.05
C ALA A 122 -33.49 16.30 -20.13
N ILE A 123 -33.29 14.99 -20.34
CA ILE A 123 -34.07 14.22 -21.33
C ILE A 123 -35.54 14.09 -20.90
N SER A 124 -35.82 13.82 -19.62
CA SER A 124 -37.19 13.68 -19.13
C SER A 124 -37.97 15.01 -19.16
N GLY A 125 -37.29 16.14 -18.93
CA GLY A 125 -37.85 17.48 -19.11
C GLY A 125 -38.25 17.76 -20.57
N ILE A 126 -37.44 17.34 -21.54
CA ILE A 126 -37.75 17.50 -22.97
C ILE A 126 -38.91 16.59 -23.38
N SER A 127 -38.93 15.33 -22.93
CA SER A 127 -40.02 14.40 -23.29
C SER A 127 -41.37 14.84 -22.72
N SER A 128 -41.39 15.40 -21.49
CA SER A 128 -42.62 15.88 -20.86
C SER A 128 -43.19 17.12 -21.53
N LEU A 129 -42.33 18.03 -22.01
CA LEU A 129 -42.75 19.17 -22.86
C LEU A 129 -43.30 18.70 -24.21
N ALA A 130 -42.67 17.73 -24.88
CA ALA A 130 -43.15 17.21 -26.17
C ALA A 130 -44.54 16.55 -26.08
N THR A 131 -44.86 15.91 -24.96
CA THR A 131 -46.20 15.33 -24.71
C THR A 131 -47.28 16.35 -24.36
N LEU A 132 -46.93 17.58 -23.98
CA LEU A 132 -47.88 18.65 -23.66
C LEU A 132 -48.29 19.48 -24.89
N PHE A 133 -47.54 19.39 -25.99
CA PHE A 133 -47.78 20.13 -27.24
C PHE A 133 -48.30 19.26 -28.40
N ASN A 134 -48.64 17.99 -28.14
CA ASN A 134 -49.32 17.06 -29.04
C ASN A 134 -50.70 16.72 -28.46
#